data_AF-A0AAJ4RCB5-F1
#
_entry.id   AF-A0AAJ4RCB5-F1
#
_cell.length_a   1.000
_cell.length_b   1.000
_cell.length_c   1.000
_cell.angle_alpha   90.00
_cell.angle_beta   90.00
_cell.angle_gamma   90.00
#
_symmetry.space_group_name_H-M   'P 1'
#
loop_
_entity.id
_entity.type
_entity.pdbx_description
1 polymer ?
#
loop_
_entity_poly.entity_id
_entity_poly.type
_entity_poly.pdbx_seq_one_letter_code
_entity_poly.pdbx_strand_id
1 'polypeptide(L)' 'MKKKISLWVMGEKFELEMEEEFLEFAKEDLIKIQNPTPRDLLFFVLEKNKEKFETEKKLQSILKRLEKELN' A
#
# COMPACT_ATOMS: atom_id res chain seq x y z
N MET A 1 -7.08 11.39 -13.76
CA MET A 1 -7.01 12.77 -13.23
C MET A 1 -6.22 12.73 -11.93
N LYS A 2 -5.41 13.77 -11.62
CA LYS A 2 -4.66 13.83 -10.35
C LYS A 2 -5.41 14.68 -9.33
N LYS A 3 -5.35 14.29 -8.06
CA LYS A 3 -5.93 15.02 -6.92
C LYS A 3 -4.85 15.37 -5.92
N LYS A 4 -4.95 16.58 -5.36
CA LYS A 4 -4.14 17.02 -4.22
C LYS A 4 -4.86 16.66 -2.93
N ILE A 5 -4.13 16.08 -1.98
CA ILE A 5 -4.61 15.75 -0.64
C ILE A 5 -3.67 16.32 0.42
N SER A 6 -4.19 16.50 1.63
CA SER A 6 -3.41 16.86 2.80
C SER A 6 -3.56 15.81 3.89
N LEU A 7 -2.44 15.43 4.51
CA LEU A 7 -2.40 14.42 5.58
C LEU A 7 -1.64 14.98 6.78
N TRP A 8 -2.02 14.55 7.97
CA TRP A 8 -1.31 14.85 9.21
C TRP A 8 -0.70 13.57 9.75
N VAL A 9 0.63 13.49 9.74
CA VAL A 9 1.37 12.31 10.19
C VAL A 9 2.38 12.76 11.23
N MET A 10 2.32 12.19 12.44
CA MET A 10 3.20 12.53 13.56
C MET A 10 3.30 14.04 13.88
N GLY A 11 2.20 14.77 13.72
CA GLY A 11 2.14 16.22 13.98
C GLY A 11 2.65 17.11 12.84
N GLU A 12 3.12 16.52 11.73
CA GLU A 12 3.51 17.24 10.53
C GLU A 12 2.44 17.13 9.44
N LYS A 13 2.21 18.24 8.72
CA LYS A 13 1.30 18.29 7.58
C LYS A 13 2.07 17.98 6.29
N PHE A 14 1.57 17.02 5.53
CA PHE A 14 2.07 16.66 4.20
C PHE A 14 1.04 17.01 3.13
N GLU A 15 1.52 17.48 1.98
CA GLU A 15 0.71 17.72 0.79
C GLU A 15 1.18 16.80 -0.33
N LEU A 16 0.27 16.01 -0.90
CA LEU A 16 0.57 14.98 -1.88
C LEU A 16 -0.34 15.14 -3.09
N GLU A 17 0.19 14.84 -4.27
CA GLU A 17 -0.58 14.78 -5.51
C GLU A 17 -0.51 13.35 -6.07
N MET A 18 -1.66 12.72 -6.28
CA MET A 18 -1.74 11.34 -6.77
C MET A 18 -2.94 11.11 -7.68
N GLU A 19 -2.88 10.03 -8.45
CA GLU A 19 -3.95 9.61 -9.34
C GLU A 19 -5.20 9.24 -8.54
N GLU A 20 -6.36 9.62 -9.06
CA GLU A 20 -7.63 9.45 -8.36
C GLU A 20 -7.98 7.98 -8.10
N GLU A 21 -7.66 7.08 -9.03
CA GLU A 21 -7.85 5.64 -8.84
C GLU A 21 -6.96 5.08 -7.72
N PHE A 22 -5.72 5.56 -7.63
CA PHE A 22 -4.80 5.18 -6.56
C PHE A 22 -5.22 5.78 -5.22
N LEU A 23 -5.75 7.00 -5.22
CA LEU A 23 -6.30 7.63 -4.02
C LEU A 23 -7.46 6.81 -3.44
N GLU A 24 -8.39 6.35 -4.28
CA GLU A 24 -9.51 5.54 -3.80
C GLU A 24 -9.03 4.18 -3.28
N PHE A 25 -8.03 3.57 -3.93
CA PHE A 25 -7.37 2.37 -3.44
C PHE A 25 -6.69 2.58 -2.07
N ALA A 26 -5.96 3.68 -1.90
CA ALA A 26 -5.15 3.94 -0.70
C ALA A 26 -5.96 4.55 0.47
N LYS A 27 -7.21 4.94 0.25
CA LYS A 27 -8.01 5.76 1.19
C LYS A 27 -8.06 5.20 2.61
N GLU A 28 -8.25 3.90 2.78
CA GLU A 28 -8.29 3.27 4.11
C GLU A 28 -6.94 3.33 4.82
N ASP A 29 -5.86 3.12 4.07
CA ASP A 29 -4.50 3.21 4.58
C ASP A 29 -4.15 4.65 4.97
N LEU A 30 -4.57 5.62 4.16
CA LEU A 30 -4.38 7.05 4.44
C LEU A 30 -5.09 7.50 5.72
N ILE A 31 -6.23 6.89 6.06
CA ILE A 31 -6.93 7.11 7.34
C ILE A 31 -6.11 6.54 8.51
N LYS A 32 -5.58 5.32 8.36
CA LYS A 32 -4.79 4.64 9.42
C LYS A 32 -3.51 5.38 9.78
N ILE A 33 -2.92 6.11 8.83
CA ILE A 33 -1.69 6.89 9.07
C ILE A 33 -1.98 8.32 9.55
N GLN A 34 -3.24 8.73 9.75
CA GLN A 34 -3.52 10.01 10.38
C GLN A 34 -3.31 9.93 11.89
N ASN A 35 -2.42 10.77 12.41
CA ASN A 35 -2.03 10.80 13.84
C ASN A 35 -1.61 9.44 14.44
N PRO A 36 -0.68 8.70 13.81
CA PRO A 36 -0.28 7.39 14.29
C PRO A 36 0.76 7.51 15.41
N THR A 37 0.89 6.49 16.25
CA THR A 37 2.10 6.33 17.05
C THR A 37 3.23 5.74 16.20
N PRO A 38 4.52 5.91 16.59
CA PRO A 38 5.62 5.23 15.91
C PRO A 38 5.46 3.71 15.87
N ARG A 39 4.83 3.13 16.90
CA ARG A 39 4.48 1.71 16.95
C ARG A 39 3.48 1.35 15.85
N ASP A 40 2.42 2.14 15.68
CA ASP A 40 1.40 1.89 14.66
C ASP A 40 2.00 1.93 13.25
N LEU A 41 2.89 2.90 12.99
CA LEU A 41 3.62 2.97 11.71
C LEU A 41 4.49 1.74 11.47
N LEU A 42 5.22 1.26 12.49
CA LEU A 42 6.04 0.06 12.37
C LEU A 42 5.19 -1.16 12.00
N PHE A 43 4.07 -1.37 12.71
CA PHE A 43 3.17 -2.49 12.43
C PHE A 43 2.52 -2.37 11.05
N PHE A 44 2.08 -1.16 10.68
CA PHE A 44 1.50 -0.89 9.37
C PHE A 44 2.47 -1.23 8.23
N VAL A 45 3.74 -0.81 8.34
CA VAL A 45 4.78 -1.13 7.35
C VAL A 45 5.04 -2.64 7.27
N LEU A 46 5.12 -3.33 8.41
CA LEU A 46 5.34 -4.78 8.43
C LEU A 46 4.16 -5.56 7.84
N GLU A 47 2.93 -5.13 8.12
CA GLU A 47 1.71 -5.70 7.55
C GLU A 47 1.71 -5.56 6.03
N LYS A 48 1.95 -4.36 5.50
CA LYS A 48 2.04 -4.12 4.05
C LYS A 48 3.16 -4.91 3.38
N ASN A 49 4.32 -5.01 4.02
CA ASN A 49 5.42 -5.83 3.51
C ASN A 49 5.06 -7.32 3.48
N LYS A 50 4.31 -7.81 4.47
CA LYS A 50 3.83 -9.19 4.50
C LYS A 50 2.80 -9.45 3.39
N GLU A 51 1.82 -8.56 3.22
CA GLU A 51 0.82 -8.65 2.14
C GLU A 51 1.49 -8.69 0.76
N LYS A 52 2.48 -7.82 0.55
CA LYS A 52 3.29 -7.80 -0.68
C LYS A 52 4.03 -9.11 -0.89
N PHE A 53 4.74 -9.59 0.13
CA PHE A 53 5.48 -10.85 0.07
C PHE A 53 4.57 -12.04 -0.28
N GLU A 54 3.39 -12.14 0.34
CA GLU A 54 2.42 -13.19 0.05
C GLU A 54 1.86 -13.10 -1.38
N THR A 55 1.61 -11.89 -1.85
CA THR A 55 1.15 -11.62 -3.22
C THR A 55 2.20 -12.03 -4.25
N GLU A 56 3.46 -11.62 -4.05
CA GLU A 56 4.59 -12.00 -4.91
C GLU A 56 4.77 -13.52 -4.95
N LYS A 57 4.69 -14.19 -3.79
CA LYS A 57 4.77 -15.65 -3.71
C LYS A 57 3.64 -16.33 -4.49
N LYS A 58 2.41 -15.82 -4.41
CA LYS A 58 1.26 -16.33 -5.18
C LYS A 58 1.45 -16.13 -6.68
N LEU A 59 1.87 -14.95 -7.10
CA LEU A 59 2.14 -14.63 -8.52
C LEU A 59 3.22 -15.55 -9.10
N GLN A 60 4.34 -15.73 -8.39
CA GLN A 60 5.40 -16.66 -8.79
C GLN A 60 4.88 -18.09 -8.94
N SER A 61 4.00 -18.54 -8.02
CA SER A 61 3.37 -19.86 -8.15
C SER A 61 2.45 -19.97 -9.37
N ILE A 62 1.74 -18.90 -9.74
CA ILE A 62 0.85 -18.89 -10.91
C ILE A 62 1.68 -18.89 -12.19
N LEU A 63 2.71 -18.03 -12.29
CA LEU A 63 3.61 -17.96 -13.43
C LEU A 63 4.26 -19.31 -13.72
N LYS A 64 4.78 -19.98 -12.68
CA LYS A 64 5.37 -21.32 -12.81
C LYS A 64 4.38 -22.38 -13.30
N ARG A 65 3.07 -22.23 -13.03
CA ARG A 65 2.05 -23.14 -13.56
C ARG A 65 1.78 -22.85 -15.03
N LEU A 66 1.63 -21.58 -15.39
CA LEU A 66 1.42 -21.16 -16.79
C LEU A 66 2.59 -21.59 -17.68
N GLU A 67 3.84 -21.42 -17.21
CA GLU A 67 5.04 -21.88 -17.93
C GLU A 67 5.06 -23.39 -18.17
N LYS A 68 4.43 -24.19 -17.30
CA LYS A 68 4.31 -25.64 -17.47
C LYS A 68 3.20 -26.05 -18.43
N GLU A 69 2.17 -25.23 -18.58
CA GLU A 69 1.06 -25.49 -19.50
C GLU A 69 1.36 -25.01 -20.93
N LEU A 70 2.27 -24.04 -21.07
CA LEU A 70 2.70 -23.49 -22.35
C LEU A 70 3.92 -24.20 -22.97
N ASN A 71 4.61 -25.06 -22.21
CA ASN A 71 5.71 -25.91 -22.68
C ASN A 71 5.26 -27.38 -22.77
#